data_AF-X1V542-F1
#
_entry.id   AF-X1V542-F1
#
_cell.length_a   1.000
_cell.length_b   1.000
_cell.length_c   1.000
_cell.angle_alpha   90.00
_cell.angle_beta   90.00
_cell.angle_gamma   90.00
#
_symmetry.space_group_name_H-M   'P 1'
#
loop_
_entity.id
_entity.type
_entity.pdbx_description
1 polymer ?
#
loop_
_entity_poly.entity_id
_entity_poly.type
_entity_poly.pdbx_seq_one_letter_code
_entity_poly.pdbx_strand_id
1 'polypeptide(L)'
;DRVLIGVSGGPDSATLLNVLLSLKKRYNLSFFIAHLDHMLRGEESDKDVNFVKNLAQELSLPCEVKSCNLIKIARKEHLTLEEAARKYRYKFYSETARKFKTNKIALGHNADDQVETVLMRFLRGSGLEGLMGIPPVRGKIIRPLIECSREEIEEYCKENKIEHRVDSSNKEVVYFRNKIRLELLPLLSEGYNINIKDIMLRLRSIISEVSVYLNQETELLFKEVTRRESPETVIIDLKKFSSLPLALKRRIIRKSIEVVKGNLYSISFRHNNEILKLTEYQLGEKK
;
A
#
# COMPACT_ATOMS: atom_id res chain seq x y z
N ASP A 1 22.72 4.08 1.48
CA ASP A 1 21.38 4.72 1.44
C ASP A 1 21.04 5.44 2.74
N ARG A 2 20.18 6.45 2.67
CA ARG A 2 19.59 7.15 3.84
C ARG A 2 18.11 6.79 3.94
N VAL A 3 17.76 6.04 4.98
CA VAL A 3 16.43 5.41 5.11
C VAL A 3 15.69 6.04 6.28
N LEU A 4 14.50 6.60 5.99
CA LEU A 4 13.54 7.01 7.02
C LEU A 4 12.70 5.80 7.43
N ILE A 5 12.66 5.47 8.70
CA ILE A 5 11.91 4.33 9.24
C ILE A 5 10.68 4.89 9.94
N GLY A 6 9.49 4.48 9.50
CA GLY A 6 8.24 4.78 10.18
C GLY A 6 8.08 3.87 11.40
N VAL A 7 8.21 4.42 12.61
CA VAL A 7 8.11 3.67 13.86
C VAL A 7 6.82 4.03 14.56
N SER A 8 5.90 3.07 14.72
CA SER A 8 4.64 3.27 15.45
C SER A 8 4.76 2.94 16.94
N GLY A 9 5.82 2.24 17.33
CA GLY A 9 5.99 1.67 18.68
C GLY A 9 5.49 0.23 18.80
N GLY A 10 4.77 -0.28 17.79
CA GLY A 10 4.33 -1.66 17.72
C GLY A 10 5.41 -2.65 17.27
N PRO A 11 5.16 -3.97 17.42
CA PRO A 11 6.13 -5.03 17.15
C PRO A 11 6.65 -5.02 15.72
N ASP A 12 5.80 -4.82 14.70
CA ASP A 12 6.25 -4.81 13.30
C ASP A 12 7.28 -3.70 13.04
N SER A 13 7.07 -2.54 13.63
CA SER A 13 7.96 -1.39 13.45
C SER A 13 9.25 -1.51 14.26
N ALA A 14 9.19 -2.15 15.43
CA ALA A 14 10.34 -2.45 16.27
C ALA A 14 11.23 -3.53 15.61
N THR A 15 10.63 -4.61 15.12
CA THR A 15 11.30 -5.64 14.32
C THR A 15 11.94 -5.05 13.07
N LEU A 16 11.21 -4.21 12.32
CA LEU A 16 11.78 -3.54 11.15
C LEU A 16 13.02 -2.71 11.49
N LEU A 17 12.95 -1.93 12.56
CA LEU A 17 14.08 -1.12 13.02
C LEU A 17 15.28 -2.00 13.39
N ASN A 18 15.04 -3.05 14.18
CA ASN A 18 16.09 -3.97 14.63
C ASN A 18 16.77 -4.69 13.45
N VAL A 19 15.98 -5.25 12.52
CA VAL A 19 16.49 -5.92 11.32
C VAL A 19 17.29 -4.95 10.45
N LEU A 20 16.81 -3.72 10.23
CA LEU A 20 17.56 -2.75 9.44
C LEU A 20 18.87 -2.33 10.12
N LEU A 21 18.90 -2.24 11.45
CA LEU A 21 20.11 -1.93 12.20
C LEU A 21 21.17 -3.03 12.10
N SER A 22 20.77 -4.31 12.11
CA SER A 22 21.72 -5.42 11.90
C SER A 22 22.37 -5.36 10.51
N LEU A 23 21.65 -4.82 9.52
CA LEU A 23 22.12 -4.64 8.16
C LEU A 23 22.90 -3.33 7.93
N LYS A 24 22.98 -2.45 8.93
CA LYS A 24 23.58 -1.10 8.83
C LYS A 24 24.98 -1.12 8.24
N LYS A 25 25.87 -1.92 8.83
CA LYS A 25 27.29 -1.99 8.46
C LYS A 25 27.48 -2.65 7.09
N ARG A 26 26.77 -3.75 6.84
CA ARG A 26 26.87 -4.53 5.60
C ARG A 26 26.53 -3.72 4.35
N TYR A 27 25.55 -2.84 4.43
CA TYR A 27 25.07 -2.05 3.27
C TYR A 27 25.35 -0.55 3.39
N ASN A 28 26.19 -0.14 4.36
CA ASN A 28 26.51 1.26 4.62
C ASN A 28 25.26 2.17 4.66
N LEU A 29 24.34 1.83 5.56
CA LEU A 29 23.04 2.49 5.70
C LEU A 29 23.06 3.55 6.80
N SER A 30 22.31 4.64 6.58
CA SER A 30 22.01 5.66 7.58
C SER A 30 20.52 5.68 7.87
N PHE A 31 20.15 5.68 9.15
CA PHE A 31 18.76 5.58 9.58
C PHE A 31 18.27 6.85 10.28
N PHE A 32 17.00 7.14 10.06
CA PHE A 32 16.27 8.27 10.64
C PHE A 32 14.91 7.74 11.08
N ILE A 33 14.41 8.16 12.22
CA ILE A 33 13.11 7.70 12.76
C ILE A 33 12.05 8.77 12.48
N ALA A 34 10.86 8.31 12.09
CA ALA A 34 9.67 9.14 11.97
C ALA A 34 8.50 8.48 12.73
N HIS A 35 7.94 9.18 13.71
CA HIS A 35 6.75 8.77 14.43
C HIS A 35 5.64 9.80 14.26
N LEU A 36 4.47 9.32 13.84
CA LEU A 36 3.25 10.12 13.77
C LEU A 36 2.26 9.59 14.79
N ASP A 37 1.99 10.39 15.81
CA ASP A 37 0.91 10.14 16.75
C ASP A 37 -0.40 10.76 16.22
N HIS A 38 -1.46 9.96 16.23
CA HIS A 38 -2.79 10.36 15.75
C HIS A 38 -3.69 10.96 16.87
N MET A 39 -3.18 11.07 18.10
CA MET A 39 -3.87 11.61 19.28
C MET A 39 -5.26 11.00 19.49
N LEU A 40 -5.38 9.69 19.24
CA LEU A 40 -6.66 8.98 19.37
C LEU A 40 -6.87 8.41 20.78
N ARG A 41 -5.79 8.26 21.57
CA ARG A 41 -5.81 7.46 22.81
C ARG A 41 -5.32 8.21 24.06
N GLY A 42 -5.39 9.55 24.05
CA GLY A 42 -5.03 10.38 25.22
C GLY A 42 -3.64 10.04 25.78
N GLU A 43 -3.56 9.67 27.06
CA GLU A 43 -2.30 9.34 27.74
C GLU A 43 -1.53 8.17 27.12
N GLU A 44 -2.18 7.21 26.44
CA GLU A 44 -1.47 6.13 25.77
C GLU A 44 -0.66 6.64 24.57
N SER A 45 -1.17 7.66 23.87
CA SER A 45 -0.46 8.33 22.78
C SER A 45 0.81 9.03 23.30
N ASP A 46 0.75 9.67 24.46
CA ASP A 46 1.92 10.32 25.07
C ASP A 46 3.00 9.29 25.45
N LYS A 47 2.57 8.13 25.96
CA LYS A 47 3.48 7.00 26.23
C LYS A 47 4.11 6.43 24.94
N ASP A 48 3.39 6.40 23.82
CA ASP A 48 3.90 5.91 22.53
C ASP A 48 4.98 6.85 22.00
N VAL A 49 4.71 8.16 22.08
CA VAL A 49 5.67 9.22 21.74
C VAL A 49 6.94 9.13 22.57
N ASN A 50 6.81 8.99 23.89
CA ASN A 50 7.97 8.92 24.79
C ASN A 50 8.79 7.64 24.57
N PHE A 51 8.12 6.50 24.36
CA PHE A 51 8.79 5.24 24.02
C PHE A 51 9.66 5.39 22.77
N VAL A 52 9.12 5.94 21.68
CA VAL A 52 9.88 6.09 20.42
C VAL A 52 11.01 7.12 20.55
N LYS A 53 10.82 8.18 21.35
CA LYS A 53 11.91 9.14 21.63
C LYS A 53 13.05 8.49 22.40
N ASN A 54 12.75 7.74 23.45
CA ASN A 54 13.76 7.05 24.26
C ASN A 54 14.52 6.02 23.41
N LEU A 55 13.80 5.20 22.65
CA LEU A 55 14.39 4.23 21.72
C LEU A 55 15.32 4.90 20.71
N ALA A 56 14.92 6.05 20.15
CA ALA A 56 15.77 6.79 19.22
C ALA A 56 17.03 7.35 19.90
N GLN A 57 16.92 7.82 21.14
CA GLN A 57 18.04 8.34 21.92
C GLN A 57 19.04 7.24 22.27
N GLU A 58 18.57 6.09 22.76
CA GLU A 58 19.40 4.92 23.06
C GLU A 58 20.17 4.44 21.83
N LEU A 59 19.52 4.43 20.67
CA LEU A 59 20.14 4.04 19.40
C LEU A 59 20.97 5.14 18.74
N SER A 60 21.01 6.35 19.33
CA SER A 60 21.67 7.54 18.77
C SER A 60 21.24 7.85 17.34
N LEU A 61 19.93 7.75 17.07
CA LEU A 61 19.33 8.00 15.75
C LEU A 61 18.53 9.32 15.73
N PRO A 62 18.66 10.15 14.68
CA PRO A 62 17.81 11.31 14.53
C PRO A 62 16.34 10.91 14.43
N CYS A 63 15.46 11.58 15.18
CA CYS A 63 14.04 11.26 15.26
C CYS A 63 13.19 12.51 15.03
N GLU A 64 12.18 12.39 14.17
CA GLU A 64 11.10 13.37 14.05
C GLU A 64 9.81 12.77 14.62
N VAL A 65 9.21 13.49 15.56
CA VAL A 65 7.90 13.13 16.12
C VAL A 65 6.92 14.25 15.82
N LYS A 66 5.72 13.88 15.35
CA LYS A 66 4.61 14.82 15.15
C LYS A 66 3.34 14.21 15.71
N SER A 67 2.53 15.03 16.37
CA SER A 67 1.19 14.66 16.82
C SER A 67 0.14 15.40 15.99
N CYS A 68 -0.95 14.73 15.64
CA CYS A 68 -2.07 15.34 14.92
C CYS A 68 -3.40 14.82 15.45
N ASN A 69 -4.35 15.72 15.74
CA ASN A 69 -5.70 15.33 16.10
C ASN A 69 -6.47 14.85 14.87
N LEU A 70 -6.50 13.53 14.69
CA LEU A 70 -7.04 12.92 13.48
C LEU A 70 -8.55 13.10 13.34
N ILE A 71 -9.30 13.11 14.45
CA ILE A 71 -10.75 13.31 14.46
C ILE A 71 -11.12 14.69 13.91
N LYS A 72 -10.41 15.73 14.37
CA LYS A 72 -10.62 17.10 13.90
C LYS A 72 -10.30 17.23 12.41
N ILE A 73 -9.26 16.56 11.94
CA ILE A 73 -8.85 16.52 10.53
C ILE A 73 -9.90 15.83 9.67
N ALA A 74 -10.32 14.62 10.06
CA ALA A 74 -11.29 13.82 9.31
C ALA A 74 -12.62 14.55 9.14
N ARG A 75 -13.11 15.20 10.20
CA ARG A 75 -14.32 16.05 10.15
C ARG A 75 -14.16 17.25 9.22
N LYS A 76 -13.02 17.94 9.27
CA LYS A 76 -12.76 19.12 8.44
C LYS A 76 -12.65 18.79 6.95
N GLU A 77 -12.07 17.63 6.61
CA GLU A 77 -11.82 17.22 5.23
C GLU A 77 -12.88 16.26 4.66
N HIS A 78 -13.94 15.96 5.43
CA HIS A 78 -14.98 14.99 5.07
C HIS A 78 -14.41 13.61 4.67
N LEU A 79 -13.38 13.16 5.38
CA LEU A 79 -12.73 11.87 5.16
C LEU A 79 -13.14 10.88 6.24
N THR A 80 -13.09 9.59 5.91
CA THR A 80 -13.07 8.56 6.96
C THR A 80 -11.78 8.70 7.79
N LEU A 81 -11.81 8.24 9.04
CA LEU A 81 -10.62 8.26 9.90
C LEU A 81 -9.45 7.49 9.26
N GLU A 82 -9.72 6.37 8.58
CA GLU A 82 -8.68 5.57 7.90
C GLU A 82 -8.03 6.34 6.74
N GLU A 83 -8.84 7.02 5.92
CA GLU A 83 -8.35 7.86 4.82
C GLU A 83 -7.53 9.04 5.33
N ALA A 84 -8.03 9.72 6.38
CA ALA A 84 -7.31 10.80 7.03
C ALA A 84 -5.97 10.31 7.61
N ALA A 85 -5.97 9.17 8.32
CA ALA A 85 -4.76 8.59 8.91
C ALA A 85 -3.73 8.32 7.83
N ARG A 86 -4.16 7.65 6.76
CA ARG A 86 -3.31 7.31 5.62
C ARG A 86 -2.74 8.57 4.96
N LYS A 87 -3.60 9.56 4.64
CA LYS A 87 -3.20 10.80 3.97
C LYS A 87 -2.16 11.57 4.79
N TYR A 88 -2.42 11.79 6.08
CA TYR A 88 -1.53 12.53 6.96
C TYR A 88 -0.22 11.80 7.25
N ARG A 89 -0.27 10.46 7.38
CA ARG A 89 0.92 9.63 7.54
C ARG A 89 1.86 9.75 6.34
N TYR A 90 1.35 9.62 5.12
CA TYR A 90 2.18 9.79 3.92
C TYR A 90 2.68 11.22 3.74
N LYS A 91 1.87 12.23 4.07
CA LYS A 91 2.31 13.63 4.05
C LYS A 91 3.47 13.85 5.03
N PHE A 92 3.32 13.41 6.28
CA PHE A 92 4.35 13.50 7.30
C PHE A 92 5.64 12.80 6.87
N TYR A 93 5.58 11.53 6.45
CA TYR A 93 6.78 10.82 6.00
C TYR A 93 7.46 11.47 4.81
N SER A 94 6.69 12.06 3.89
CA SER A 94 7.26 12.78 2.74
C SER A 94 7.94 14.08 3.16
N GLU A 95 7.35 14.85 4.07
CA GLU A 95 7.93 16.08 4.64
C GLU A 95 9.22 15.75 5.41
N THR A 96 9.18 14.75 6.29
CA THR A 96 10.33 14.31 7.10
C THR A 96 11.45 13.75 6.24
N ALA A 97 11.12 12.98 5.19
CA ALA A 97 12.10 12.48 4.24
C ALA A 97 12.84 13.61 3.52
N ARG A 98 12.14 14.70 3.17
CA ARG A 98 12.77 15.90 2.60
C ARG A 98 13.67 16.61 3.61
N LYS A 99 13.18 16.80 4.85
CA LYS A 99 13.94 17.42 5.96
C LYS A 99 15.27 16.71 6.21
N PHE A 100 15.24 15.38 6.32
CA PHE A 100 16.44 14.57 6.56
C PHE A 100 17.18 14.13 5.29
N LYS A 101 16.75 14.59 4.11
CA LYS A 101 17.32 14.24 2.80
C LYS A 101 17.47 12.72 2.62
N THR A 102 16.43 11.96 2.99
CA THR A 102 16.41 10.50 2.83
C THR A 102 15.96 10.12 1.42
N ASN A 103 16.48 8.99 0.92
CA ASN A 103 16.13 8.47 -0.40
C ASN A 103 15.15 7.29 -0.34
N LYS A 104 14.95 6.68 0.84
CA LYS A 104 13.99 5.60 1.08
C LYS A 104 13.15 5.85 2.33
N ILE A 105 11.93 5.30 2.35
CA ILE A 105 11.02 5.29 3.50
C ILE A 105 10.64 3.82 3.79
N ALA A 106 11.08 3.25 4.90
CA ALA A 106 10.76 1.89 5.31
C ALA A 106 9.55 1.87 6.25
N LEU A 107 8.57 1.01 5.94
CA LEU A 107 7.35 0.82 6.74
C LEU A 107 7.17 -0.66 7.10
N GLY A 108 6.79 -0.93 8.34
CA GLY A 108 6.62 -2.29 8.87
C GLY A 108 5.28 -2.92 8.48
N HIS A 109 4.98 -2.99 7.18
CA HIS A 109 3.87 -3.80 6.71
C HIS A 109 4.32 -5.26 6.56
N ASN A 110 3.47 -6.21 6.91
CA ASN A 110 3.74 -7.65 6.95
C ASN A 110 2.79 -8.47 6.05
N ALA A 111 2.90 -9.80 6.08
CA ALA A 111 2.08 -10.69 5.27
C ALA A 111 0.60 -10.68 5.70
N ASP A 112 0.28 -10.56 6.98
CA ASP A 112 -1.11 -10.41 7.45
C ASP A 112 -1.75 -9.12 6.93
N ASP A 113 -1.00 -8.01 6.90
CA ASP A 113 -1.44 -6.77 6.29
C ASP A 113 -1.80 -6.94 4.80
N GLN A 114 -1.10 -7.86 4.10
CA GLN A 114 -1.40 -8.20 2.72
C GLN A 114 -2.75 -8.89 2.61
N VAL A 115 -2.97 -9.94 3.41
CA VAL A 115 -4.20 -10.72 3.39
C VAL A 115 -5.40 -9.81 3.67
N GLU A 116 -5.31 -8.99 4.71
CA GLU A 116 -6.34 -7.98 5.03
C GLU A 116 -6.59 -7.04 3.85
N THR A 117 -5.53 -6.51 3.23
CA THR A 117 -5.64 -5.59 2.10
C THR A 117 -6.29 -6.25 0.89
N VAL A 118 -5.96 -7.51 0.60
CA VAL A 118 -6.54 -8.26 -0.52
C VAL A 118 -8.04 -8.49 -0.28
N LEU A 119 -8.45 -8.93 0.91
CA LEU A 119 -9.87 -9.09 1.27
C LEU A 119 -10.64 -7.77 1.18
N MET A 120 -10.10 -6.69 1.76
CA MET A 120 -10.73 -5.38 1.70
C MET A 120 -10.95 -4.92 0.25
N ARG A 121 -9.98 -5.15 -0.64
CA ARG A 121 -10.07 -4.75 -2.04
C ARG A 121 -10.98 -5.67 -2.86
N PHE A 122 -11.00 -6.96 -2.54
CA PHE A 122 -11.92 -7.93 -3.12
C PHE A 122 -13.37 -7.53 -2.82
N LEU A 123 -13.69 -7.27 -1.55
CA LEU A 123 -15.04 -6.83 -1.12
C LEU A 123 -15.46 -5.47 -1.72
N ARG A 124 -14.49 -4.62 -2.08
CA ARG A 124 -14.74 -3.36 -2.79
C ARG A 124 -14.85 -3.50 -4.32
N GLY A 125 -14.77 -4.72 -4.85
CA GLY A 125 -14.90 -4.99 -6.30
C GLY A 125 -13.67 -4.59 -7.13
N SER A 126 -12.47 -4.69 -6.56
CA SER A 126 -11.24 -4.36 -7.29
C SER A 126 -10.87 -5.43 -8.32
N GLY A 127 -10.28 -5.03 -9.45
CA GLY A 127 -9.68 -5.94 -10.43
C GLY A 127 -8.33 -6.52 -9.98
N LEU A 128 -7.63 -7.16 -10.92
CA LEU A 128 -6.33 -7.81 -10.70
C LEU A 128 -5.33 -6.89 -9.97
N GLU A 129 -5.25 -5.61 -10.36
CA GLU A 129 -4.32 -4.67 -9.75
C GLU A 129 -4.61 -4.39 -8.26
N GLY A 130 -5.89 -4.52 -7.86
CA GLY A 130 -6.27 -4.47 -6.46
C GLY A 130 -5.84 -5.73 -5.71
N LEU A 131 -6.02 -6.90 -6.31
CA LEU A 131 -5.70 -8.20 -5.70
C LEU A 131 -4.19 -8.48 -5.57
N MET A 132 -3.33 -7.72 -6.25
CA MET A 132 -1.88 -7.72 -5.99
C MET A 132 -1.51 -7.24 -4.58
N GLY A 133 -2.46 -6.68 -3.83
CA GLY A 133 -2.25 -6.23 -2.45
C GLY A 133 -1.32 -5.01 -2.35
N ILE A 134 -0.48 -5.02 -1.32
CA ILE A 134 0.52 -4.00 -1.04
C ILE A 134 1.80 -4.35 -1.82
N PRO A 135 2.35 -3.47 -2.67
CA PRO A 135 3.61 -3.76 -3.34
C PRO A 135 4.79 -3.67 -2.37
N PRO A 136 5.84 -4.51 -2.49
CA PRO A 136 7.04 -4.42 -1.65
C PRO A 136 7.73 -3.06 -1.79
N VAL A 137 7.73 -2.51 -3.00
CA VAL A 137 8.29 -1.19 -3.31
C VAL A 137 7.25 -0.32 -4.02
N ARG A 138 7.11 0.94 -3.60
CA ARG A 138 6.31 1.96 -4.29
C ARG A 138 7.02 3.30 -4.24
N GLY A 139 7.64 3.69 -5.35
CA GLY A 139 8.51 4.88 -5.39
C GLY A 139 9.63 4.75 -4.37
N LYS A 140 9.69 5.69 -3.42
CA LYS A 140 10.68 5.67 -2.31
C LYS A 140 10.29 4.77 -1.13
N ILE A 141 9.05 4.29 -1.08
CA ILE A 141 8.55 3.49 0.05
C ILE A 141 8.93 2.03 -0.16
N ILE A 142 9.57 1.43 0.83
CA ILE A 142 9.95 0.02 0.89
C ILE A 142 9.27 -0.66 2.09
N ARG A 143 8.98 -1.96 1.97
CA ARG A 143 8.35 -2.77 3.03
C ARG A 143 9.13 -4.07 3.21
N PRO A 144 10.24 -4.05 3.95
CA PRO A 144 11.13 -5.22 4.08
C PRO A 144 10.46 -6.45 4.69
N LEU A 145 9.48 -6.26 5.59
CA LEU A 145 8.81 -7.36 6.30
C LEU A 145 7.58 -7.90 5.57
N ILE A 146 7.32 -7.49 4.33
CA ILE A 146 6.02 -7.69 3.67
C ILE A 146 5.67 -9.17 3.39
N GLU A 147 6.66 -10.04 3.47
CA GLU A 147 6.53 -11.50 3.30
C GLU A 147 6.60 -12.24 4.65
N CYS A 148 6.90 -11.54 5.74
CA CYS A 148 6.95 -12.12 7.08
C CYS A 148 5.55 -12.16 7.69
N SER A 149 5.19 -13.28 8.31
CA SER A 149 3.92 -13.38 9.05
C SER A 149 3.96 -12.58 10.35
N ARG A 150 2.79 -12.31 10.90
CA ARG A 150 2.69 -11.71 12.22
C ARG A 150 3.31 -12.60 13.29
N GLU A 151 3.13 -13.91 13.16
CA GLU A 151 3.65 -14.91 14.07
C GLU A 151 5.19 -14.92 14.07
N GLU A 152 5.83 -14.86 12.89
CA GLU A 152 7.29 -14.74 12.76
C GLU A 152 7.83 -13.45 13.37
N ILE A 153 7.10 -12.34 13.20
CA ILE A 153 7.47 -11.04 13.80
C ILE A 153 7.42 -11.10 15.33
N GLU A 154 6.39 -11.73 15.88
CA GLU A 154 6.22 -11.89 17.33
C GLU A 154 7.27 -12.83 17.93
N GLU A 155 7.57 -13.94 17.26
CA GLU A 155 8.65 -14.84 17.63
C GLU A 155 10.01 -14.14 17.60
N TYR A 156 10.32 -13.40 16.53
CA TYR A 156 11.55 -12.62 16.42
C TYR A 156 11.69 -11.59 17.56
N CYS A 157 10.60 -10.90 17.90
CA CYS A 157 10.58 -9.98 19.05
C CYS A 157 10.93 -10.69 20.36
N LYS A 158 10.37 -11.88 20.59
CA LYS A 158 10.59 -12.68 21.80
C LYS A 158 12.04 -13.18 21.89
N GLU A 159 12.57 -13.75 20.82
CA GLU A 159 13.93 -14.28 20.76
C GLU A 159 14.99 -13.19 20.97
N ASN A 160 14.78 -12.03 20.35
CA ASN A 160 15.72 -10.91 20.40
C ASN A 160 15.43 -9.93 21.55
N LYS A 161 14.47 -10.24 22.43
CA LYS A 161 14.04 -9.41 23.56
C LYS A 161 13.76 -7.95 23.16
N ILE A 162 13.08 -7.77 22.04
CA ILE A 162 12.76 -6.46 21.49
C ILE A 162 11.57 -5.88 22.23
N GLU A 163 11.82 -4.80 22.97
CA GLU A 163 10.76 -4.03 23.59
C GLU A 163 9.87 -3.39 22.53
N HIS A 164 8.56 -3.51 22.74
CA HIS A 164 7.55 -2.88 21.90
C HIS A 164 6.28 -2.66 22.71
N ARG A 165 5.45 -1.72 22.27
CA ARG A 165 4.14 -1.45 22.86
C ARG A 165 3.04 -2.19 22.09
N VAL A 166 2.08 -2.73 22.83
CA VAL A 166 0.86 -3.31 22.25
C VAL A 166 -0.21 -2.23 22.27
N ASP A 167 -0.65 -1.82 21.08
CA ASP A 167 -1.72 -0.85 20.90
C ASP A 167 -3.07 -1.45 21.29
N SER A 168 -3.76 -0.82 22.24
CA SER A 168 -5.09 -1.21 22.73
C SER A 168 -6.17 -1.09 21.64
N SER A 169 -6.05 -0.13 20.72
CA SER A 169 -7.01 0.12 19.63
C SER A 169 -6.97 -0.93 18.51
N ASN A 170 -5.94 -1.79 18.49
CA ASN A 170 -5.92 -2.97 17.62
C ASN A 170 -7.03 -3.99 17.97
N LYS A 171 -7.65 -3.86 19.14
CA LYS A 171 -8.74 -4.73 19.61
C LYS A 171 -10.14 -4.16 19.33
N GLU A 172 -10.25 -2.93 18.84
CA GLU A 172 -11.53 -2.29 18.60
C GLU A 172 -12.06 -2.54 17.19
N VAL A 173 -13.30 -3.04 17.08
CA VAL A 173 -13.97 -3.38 15.81
C VAL A 173 -14.59 -2.14 15.12
N VAL A 174 -13.95 -0.97 15.26
CA VAL A 174 -14.48 0.30 14.71
C VAL A 174 -14.08 0.45 13.23
N TYR A 175 -12.87 0.02 12.87
CA TYR A 175 -12.34 0.20 11.52
C TYR A 175 -12.65 -1.00 10.63
N PHE A 176 -12.95 -0.76 9.35
CA PHE A 176 -13.24 -1.82 8.37
C PHE A 176 -12.10 -2.86 8.32
N ARG A 177 -10.86 -2.40 8.39
CA ARG A 177 -9.69 -3.27 8.49
C ARG A 177 -9.70 -4.18 9.72
N ASN A 178 -10.08 -3.64 10.88
CA ASN A 178 -10.18 -4.42 12.11
C ASN A 178 -11.31 -5.45 12.04
N LYS A 179 -12.44 -5.14 11.39
CA LYS A 179 -13.50 -6.13 11.10
C LYS A 179 -12.98 -7.30 10.27
N ILE A 180 -12.17 -7.01 9.24
CA ILE A 180 -11.55 -8.06 8.44
C ILE A 180 -10.63 -8.93 9.29
N ARG A 181 -9.79 -8.31 10.14
CA ARG A 181 -8.82 -9.02 10.99
C ARG A 181 -9.45 -9.85 12.11
N LEU A 182 -10.43 -9.29 12.80
CA LEU A 182 -10.98 -9.84 14.05
C LEU A 182 -12.23 -10.71 13.83
N GLU A 183 -12.94 -10.54 12.72
CA GLU A 183 -14.17 -11.30 12.44
C GLU A 183 -14.03 -12.14 11.18
N LEU A 184 -13.80 -11.52 10.02
CA LEU A 184 -13.86 -12.23 8.74
C LEU A 184 -12.72 -13.24 8.58
N LEU A 185 -11.49 -12.86 8.90
CA LEU A 185 -10.34 -13.75 8.75
C LEU A 185 -10.43 -14.98 9.66
N PRO A 186 -10.76 -14.84 10.97
CA PRO A 186 -11.03 -15.98 11.83
C PRO A 186 -12.18 -16.86 11.30
N LEU A 187 -13.29 -16.25 10.86
CA LEU A 187 -14.42 -16.99 10.28
C LEU A 187 -14.00 -17.82 9.06
N LEU A 188 -13.21 -17.25 8.14
CA LEU A 188 -12.70 -17.96 6.97
C LEU A 188 -11.71 -19.07 7.36
N SER A 189 -10.85 -18.79 8.33
CA SER A 189 -9.82 -19.72 8.79
C SER A 189 -10.40 -20.92 9.52
N GLU A 190 -11.28 -20.69 10.48
CA GLU A 190 -11.88 -21.73 11.32
C GLU A 190 -13.06 -22.43 10.63
N GLY A 191 -13.88 -21.68 9.90
CA GLY A 191 -15.10 -22.20 9.29
C GLY A 191 -14.91 -22.85 7.92
N TYR A 192 -13.82 -22.54 7.20
CA TYR A 192 -13.65 -22.98 5.81
C TYR A 192 -12.27 -23.58 5.53
N ASN A 193 -11.18 -22.86 5.85
CA ASN A 193 -9.83 -23.34 5.57
C ASN A 193 -8.78 -22.66 6.45
N ILE A 194 -8.15 -23.44 7.33
CA ILE A 194 -7.10 -22.97 8.26
C ILE A 194 -5.91 -22.30 7.54
N ASN A 195 -5.66 -22.67 6.27
CA ASN A 195 -4.56 -22.15 5.46
C ASN A 195 -5.00 -20.97 4.56
N ILE A 196 -6.12 -20.32 4.86
CA ILE A 196 -6.67 -19.26 3.99
C ILE A 196 -5.67 -18.11 3.77
N LYS A 197 -4.89 -17.73 4.79
CA LYS A 197 -3.85 -16.71 4.68
C LYS A 197 -2.83 -17.08 3.58
N ASP A 198 -2.28 -18.29 3.64
CA ASP A 198 -1.28 -18.78 2.68
C ASP A 198 -1.84 -18.91 1.26
N ILE A 199 -3.09 -19.38 1.14
CA ILE A 199 -3.78 -19.46 -0.15
C ILE A 199 -3.91 -18.07 -0.78
N MET A 200 -4.27 -17.06 0.03
CA MET A 200 -4.38 -15.68 -0.43
C MET A 200 -3.04 -15.07 -0.83
N LEU A 201 -1.99 -15.32 -0.05
CA LEU A 201 -0.62 -14.87 -0.37
C LEU A 201 -0.12 -15.50 -1.68
N ARG A 202 -0.34 -16.81 -1.87
CA ARG A 202 -0.02 -17.53 -3.11
C ARG A 202 -0.81 -16.99 -4.31
N LEU A 203 -2.11 -16.80 -4.16
CA LEU A 203 -2.96 -16.19 -5.20
C LEU A 203 -2.43 -14.82 -5.61
N ARG A 204 -2.06 -13.99 -4.63
CA ARG A 204 -1.47 -12.68 -4.87
C ARG A 204 -0.14 -12.75 -5.61
N SER A 205 0.71 -13.75 -5.34
CA SER A 205 1.96 -13.96 -6.10
C SER A 205 1.66 -14.25 -7.58
N ILE A 206 0.78 -15.21 -7.84
CA ILE A 206 0.36 -15.60 -9.20
C ILE A 206 -0.22 -14.39 -9.95
N ILE A 207 -1.13 -13.64 -9.31
CA ILE A 207 -1.72 -12.43 -9.91
C ILE A 207 -0.65 -11.38 -10.21
N SER A 208 0.35 -11.23 -9.33
CA SER A 208 1.43 -10.27 -9.52
C SER A 208 2.29 -10.62 -10.73
N GLU A 209 2.65 -11.90 -10.90
CA GLU A 209 3.40 -12.40 -12.06
C GLU A 209 2.64 -12.17 -13.37
N VAL A 210 1.36 -12.55 -13.41
CA VAL A 210 0.48 -12.32 -14.57
C VAL A 210 0.34 -10.82 -14.87
N SER A 211 0.19 -9.99 -13.84
CA SER A 211 0.06 -8.54 -14.00
C SER A 211 1.33 -7.90 -14.57
N VAL A 212 2.53 -8.36 -14.17
CA VAL A 212 3.80 -7.89 -14.73
C VAL A 212 3.85 -8.17 -16.23
N TYR A 213 3.55 -9.40 -16.65
CA TYR A 213 3.51 -9.77 -18.06
C TYR A 213 2.48 -8.92 -18.84
N LEU A 214 1.25 -8.84 -18.35
CA LEU A 214 0.19 -8.05 -19.01
C LEU A 214 0.54 -6.57 -19.10
N ASN A 215 1.25 -6.01 -18.12
CA ASN A 215 1.73 -4.63 -18.18
C ASN A 215 2.79 -4.46 -19.28
N GLN A 216 3.75 -5.37 -19.38
CA GLN A 216 4.77 -5.32 -20.44
C GLN A 216 4.14 -5.38 -21.83
N GLU A 217 3.23 -6.33 -22.05
CA GLU A 217 2.50 -6.45 -23.31
C GLU A 217 1.65 -5.20 -23.60
N THR A 218 0.99 -4.65 -22.58
CA THR A 218 0.22 -3.40 -22.72
C THR A 218 1.11 -2.24 -23.16
N GLU A 219 2.31 -2.08 -22.59
CA GLU A 219 3.22 -0.99 -22.95
C GLU A 219 3.74 -1.10 -24.39
N LEU A 220 4.02 -2.33 -24.86
CA LEU A 220 4.43 -2.58 -26.24
C LEU A 220 3.31 -2.22 -27.22
N LEU A 221 2.13 -2.78 -27.01
CA LEU A 221 0.97 -2.54 -27.86
C LEU A 221 0.52 -1.08 -27.81
N PHE A 222 0.62 -0.42 -26.65
CA PHE A 222 0.26 0.99 -26.51
C PHE A 222 1.07 1.87 -27.45
N LYS A 223 2.37 1.60 -27.61
CA LYS A 223 3.22 2.33 -28.57
C LYS A 223 2.87 2.05 -30.03
N GLU A 224 2.33 0.87 -30.32
CA GLU A 224 1.99 0.47 -31.68
C GLU A 224 0.61 0.97 -32.14
N VAL A 225 -0.36 0.94 -31.22
CA VAL A 225 -1.78 1.23 -31.52
C VAL A 225 -2.19 2.64 -31.12
N THR A 226 -1.32 3.41 -30.47
CA THR A 226 -1.61 4.79 -30.10
C THR A 226 -0.53 5.76 -30.56
N ARG A 227 -0.94 7.01 -30.81
CA ARG A 227 -0.02 8.13 -31.00
C ARG A 227 -0.41 9.26 -30.04
N ARG A 228 0.59 9.93 -29.49
CA ARG A 228 0.38 11.10 -28.65
C ARG A 228 0.41 12.35 -29.53
N GLU A 229 -0.70 13.06 -29.57
CA GLU A 229 -0.80 14.33 -30.32
C GLU A 229 -0.42 15.52 -29.43
N SER A 230 -0.78 15.45 -28.14
CA SER A 230 -0.46 16.49 -27.15
C SER A 230 -0.33 15.87 -25.75
N PRO A 231 0.08 16.64 -24.73
CA PRO A 231 0.03 16.18 -23.34
C PRO A 231 -1.36 15.68 -22.91
N GLU A 232 -2.43 16.25 -23.47
CA GLU A 232 -3.82 16.00 -23.09
C GLU A 232 -4.57 15.08 -24.09
N THR A 233 -3.89 14.64 -25.15
CA THR A 233 -4.54 13.92 -26.25
C THR A 233 -3.76 12.69 -26.67
N VAL A 234 -4.42 11.53 -26.60
CA VAL A 234 -3.96 10.24 -27.12
C VAL A 234 -4.94 9.80 -28.20
N ILE A 235 -4.43 9.51 -29.39
CA ILE A 235 -5.21 8.98 -30.52
C ILE A 235 -4.96 7.48 -30.61
N ILE A 236 -6.03 6.70 -30.70
CA ILE A 236 -5.99 5.24 -30.83
C ILE A 236 -6.31 4.87 -32.29
N ASP A 237 -5.45 4.07 -32.93
CA ASP A 237 -5.71 3.46 -34.23
C ASP A 237 -6.74 2.35 -34.06
N LEU A 238 -7.99 2.64 -34.43
CA LEU A 238 -9.11 1.71 -34.27
C LEU A 238 -8.94 0.40 -35.04
N LYS A 239 -8.23 0.39 -36.18
CA LYS A 239 -8.04 -0.84 -36.96
C LYS A 239 -7.15 -1.82 -36.20
N LYS A 240 -6.01 -1.33 -35.70
CA LYS A 240 -5.08 -2.15 -34.88
C LYS A 240 -5.65 -2.48 -33.51
N PHE A 241 -6.37 -1.53 -32.90
CA PHE A 241 -6.99 -1.73 -31.60
C PHE A 241 -8.06 -2.83 -31.64
N SER A 242 -8.86 -2.88 -32.70
CA SER A 242 -9.99 -3.82 -32.79
C SER A 242 -9.58 -5.28 -32.95
N SER A 243 -8.40 -5.55 -33.50
CA SER A 243 -7.84 -6.91 -33.55
C SER A 243 -7.28 -7.39 -32.20
N LEU A 244 -7.14 -6.53 -31.19
CA LEU A 244 -6.61 -6.93 -29.90
C LEU A 244 -7.60 -7.77 -29.09
N PRO A 245 -7.12 -8.72 -28.27
CA PRO A 245 -7.94 -9.37 -27.25
C PRO A 245 -8.63 -8.36 -26.33
N LEU A 246 -9.85 -8.65 -25.88
CA LEU A 246 -10.64 -7.75 -25.03
C LEU A 246 -9.87 -7.28 -23.78
N ALA A 247 -9.11 -8.18 -23.13
CA ALA A 247 -8.30 -7.83 -21.98
C ALA A 247 -7.30 -6.70 -22.29
N LEU A 248 -6.66 -6.75 -23.46
CA LEU A 248 -5.69 -5.75 -23.91
C LEU A 248 -6.39 -4.46 -24.35
N LYS A 249 -7.53 -4.54 -25.06
CA LYS A 249 -8.36 -3.35 -25.37
C LYS A 249 -8.67 -2.54 -24.12
N ARG A 250 -9.15 -3.21 -23.06
CA ARG A 250 -9.47 -2.58 -21.77
C ARG A 250 -8.24 -1.94 -21.13
N ARG A 251 -7.09 -2.60 -21.17
CA ARG A 251 -5.82 -2.07 -20.61
C ARG A 251 -5.30 -0.87 -21.40
N ILE A 252 -5.37 -0.90 -22.73
CA ILE A 252 -5.00 0.24 -23.59
C ILE A 252 -5.87 1.46 -23.32
N ILE A 253 -7.19 1.29 -23.16
CA ILE A 253 -8.09 2.37 -22.77
C ILE A 253 -7.67 2.95 -21.42
N ARG A 254 -7.44 2.09 -20.41
CA ARG A 254 -6.99 2.55 -19.08
C ARG A 254 -5.66 3.29 -19.17
N LYS A 255 -4.70 2.76 -19.91
CA LYS A 255 -3.39 3.39 -20.10
C LYS A 255 -3.51 4.76 -20.78
N SER A 256 -4.37 4.87 -21.79
CA SER A 256 -4.66 6.14 -22.48
C SER A 256 -5.19 7.19 -21.50
N ILE A 257 -6.15 6.81 -20.64
CA ILE A 257 -6.67 7.70 -19.59
C ILE A 257 -5.57 8.07 -18.60
N GLU A 258 -4.75 7.13 -18.17
CA GLU A 258 -3.64 7.40 -17.24
C GLU A 258 -2.63 8.39 -17.82
N VAL A 259 -2.30 8.27 -19.11
CA VAL A 259 -1.36 9.17 -19.80
C VAL A 259 -1.92 10.60 -19.90
N VAL A 260 -3.21 10.75 -20.16
CA VAL A 260 -3.88 12.06 -20.29
C VAL A 260 -4.18 12.69 -18.94
N LYS A 261 -4.80 11.94 -18.01
CA LYS A 261 -5.25 12.42 -16.70
C LYS A 261 -4.14 12.41 -15.64
N GLY A 262 -3.05 11.67 -15.88
CA GLY A 262 -1.96 11.43 -14.93
C GLY A 262 -2.27 10.42 -13.83
N ASN A 263 -3.52 9.94 -13.70
CA ASN A 263 -3.91 8.91 -12.73
C ASN A 263 -5.27 8.28 -13.07
N LEU A 264 -5.54 7.10 -12.51
CA LEU A 264 -6.78 6.35 -12.68
C LEU A 264 -7.80 6.54 -11.54
N TYR A 265 -7.62 7.55 -10.68
CA TYR A 265 -8.59 7.84 -9.62
C TYR A 265 -9.99 8.12 -10.21
N SER A 266 -11.04 7.56 -9.61
CA SER A 266 -12.43 7.63 -10.09
C SER A 266 -12.69 7.01 -11.49
N ILE A 267 -11.75 6.23 -12.04
CA ILE A 267 -11.95 5.51 -13.30
C ILE A 267 -12.43 4.09 -13.01
N SER A 268 -13.73 3.85 -13.21
CA SER A 268 -14.39 2.57 -12.96
C SER A 268 -14.43 1.67 -14.19
N PHE A 269 -14.85 0.42 -13.98
CA PHE A 269 -15.13 -0.53 -15.06
C PHE A 269 -16.19 0.00 -16.05
N ARG A 270 -17.18 0.76 -15.55
CA ARG A 270 -18.21 1.39 -16.39
C ARG A 270 -17.60 2.35 -17.42
N HIS A 271 -16.70 3.24 -17.00
CA HIS A 271 -16.04 4.17 -17.92
C HIS A 271 -15.27 3.42 -19.02
N ASN A 272 -14.61 2.33 -18.65
CA ASN A 272 -13.89 1.50 -19.62
C ASN A 272 -14.81 0.85 -20.65
N ASN A 273 -15.96 0.32 -20.21
CA ASN A 273 -16.96 -0.26 -21.11
C ASN A 273 -17.62 0.79 -22.01
N GLU A 274 -17.92 1.99 -21.50
CA GLU A 274 -18.51 3.04 -22.33
C GLU A 274 -17.55 3.49 -23.44
N ILE A 275 -16.26 3.64 -23.15
CA ILE A 275 -15.25 3.93 -24.19
C ILE A 275 -15.14 2.77 -25.19
N LEU A 276 -15.15 1.53 -24.70
CA LEU A 276 -15.10 0.36 -25.58
C LEU A 276 -16.30 0.33 -26.56
N LYS A 277 -17.52 0.59 -26.08
CA LYS A 277 -18.72 0.67 -26.94
C LYS A 277 -18.56 1.74 -28.04
N LEU A 278 -18.01 2.91 -27.70
CA LEU A 278 -17.76 3.97 -28.70
C LEU A 278 -16.87 3.48 -29.85
N THR A 279 -15.88 2.62 -29.56
CA THR A 279 -15.00 2.05 -30.60
C THR A 279 -15.74 1.09 -31.52
N GLU A 280 -16.71 0.33 -31.00
CA GLU A 280 -17.51 -0.63 -31.77
C GLU A 280 -18.50 0.10 -32.70
N TYR A 281 -19.15 1.17 -32.22
CA TYR A 281 -20.04 2.01 -33.04
C TYR A 281 -19.32 2.64 -34.22
N GLN A 282 -18.09 3.09 -34.04
CA GLN A 282 -17.32 3.79 -35.06
C GLN A 282 -16.79 2.86 -36.17
N LEU A 283 -16.78 1.55 -35.93
CA LEU A 283 -16.39 0.52 -36.90
C LEU A 283 -17.58 -0.11 -37.63
N GLY A 284 -18.81 0.29 -37.29
CA GLY A 284 -20.02 -0.24 -37.93
C GLY A 284 -20.40 -1.66 -37.50
N GLU A 285 -19.75 -2.22 -36.48
CA GLU A 285 -20.11 -3.50 -35.89
C GLU A 285 -21.35 -3.33 -35.01
N LYS A 286 -22.54 -3.31 -35.62
CA LYS A 286 -23.80 -3.47 -34.89
C LYS A 286 -23.89 -4.90 -34.33
N LYS A 287 -23.98 -5.04 -33.02
CA LYS A 287 -24.77 -6.11 -32.38
C LYS A 287 -25.93 -5.48 -31.64
#